data_AF-A0A1Y6FMV4-F1
#
_entry.id   AF-A0A1Y6FMV4-F1
#
_cell.length_a   1.000
_cell.length_b   1.000
_cell.length_c   1.000
_cell.angle_alpha   90.00
_cell.angle_beta   90.00
_cell.angle_gamma   90.00
#
_symmetry.space_group_name_H-M   'P 1'
#
loop_
_entity.id
_entity.type
_entity.pdbx_description
1 polymer ?
#
loop_
_entity_poly.entity_id
_entity_poly.type
_entity_poly.pdbx_seq_one_letter_code
_entity_poly.pdbx_strand_id
1 'polypeptide(L)'
;MKGKILGFDEATGKGAISADDGTRHKFDRADWRGGDKAPAPGLVVDFESENGGAREIYPVGGSAMAALGTIGADLGALTESEQGARIAALMTRSLAVPLALLVLLACFLSALTSPVQSATLIGLGNAMDDLGRVAAAQEMLGGGKSGFDTVQTLLILRFAAPLTALWLIWAAWSGKSERLPMLVTGAASIVAALMVVMLRSAILSMVPDFVRDRMADGISLGIGTWLLLLAGAALIAAGLGKLRNPLAKD
;
A
#
# COMPACT_ATOMS: atom_id res chain seq x y z
N MET A 1 -21.31 20.32 2.54
CA MET A 1 -20.64 20.45 3.86
C MET A 1 -20.07 19.10 4.20
N LYS A 2 -18.86 19.03 4.78
CA LYS A 2 -18.25 17.75 5.13
C LYS A 2 -18.45 17.41 6.60
N GLY A 3 -18.61 16.12 6.88
CA GLY A 3 -18.77 15.61 8.22
C GLY A 3 -18.57 14.11 8.31
N LYS A 4 -18.77 13.57 9.51
CA LYS A 4 -18.64 12.15 9.83
C LYS A 4 -19.93 11.61 10.43
N ILE A 5 -20.36 10.44 10.00
CA ILE A 5 -21.51 9.76 10.61
C ILE A 5 -21.15 9.35 12.04
N LEU A 6 -21.96 9.73 13.02
CA LEU A 6 -21.80 9.31 14.41
C LEU A 6 -22.45 7.96 14.67
N GLY A 7 -23.60 7.73 14.03
CA GLY A 7 -24.37 6.51 14.19
C GLY A 7 -25.63 6.55 13.33
N PHE A 8 -26.13 5.38 13.02
CA PHE A 8 -27.35 5.18 12.26
C PHE A 8 -28.11 4.00 12.86
N ASP A 9 -29.38 4.21 13.17
CA ASP A 9 -30.27 3.19 13.72
C ASP A 9 -31.14 2.64 12.59
N GLU A 10 -30.95 1.36 12.28
CA GLU A 10 -31.66 0.72 11.18
C GLU A 10 -33.15 0.53 11.45
N ALA A 11 -33.55 0.40 12.72
CA ALA A 11 -34.93 0.16 13.14
C ALA A 11 -35.77 1.43 12.99
N THR A 12 -35.20 2.59 13.33
CA THR A 12 -35.88 3.89 13.19
C THR A 12 -35.58 4.58 11.86
N GLY A 13 -34.54 4.13 11.14
CA GLY A 13 -34.09 4.71 9.88
C GLY A 13 -33.47 6.10 10.04
N LYS A 14 -33.00 6.44 11.25
CA LYS A 14 -32.47 7.77 11.60
C LYS A 14 -31.00 7.70 11.94
N GLY A 15 -30.27 8.74 11.58
CA GLY A 15 -28.86 8.88 11.92
C GLY A 15 -28.47 10.30 12.32
N ALA A 16 -27.22 10.42 12.77
CA ALA A 16 -26.61 11.70 13.10
C ALA A 16 -25.23 11.83 12.43
N ILE A 17 -24.94 13.02 11.93
CA ILE A 17 -23.66 13.44 11.36
C ILE A 17 -23.08 14.53 12.24
N SER A 18 -21.78 14.42 12.54
CA SER A 18 -20.99 15.52 13.08
C SER A 18 -20.34 16.25 11.92
N ALA A 19 -20.72 17.50 11.71
CA ALA A 19 -20.03 18.38 10.77
C ALA A 19 -18.63 18.72 11.28
N ASP A 20 -17.74 19.14 10.37
CA ASP A 20 -16.38 19.57 10.72
C ASP A 20 -16.36 20.84 11.58
N ASP A 21 -17.44 21.63 11.58
CA ASP A 21 -17.62 22.79 12.45
C ASP A 21 -18.07 22.42 13.88
N GLY A 22 -18.24 21.12 14.17
CA GLY A 22 -18.64 20.60 15.48
C GLY A 22 -20.15 20.54 15.70
N THR A 23 -20.97 21.00 14.75
CA THR A 23 -22.43 20.91 14.84
C THR A 23 -22.95 19.51 14.48
N ARG A 24 -24.10 19.14 15.05
CA ARG A 24 -24.72 17.83 14.82
C ARG A 24 -25.96 17.98 13.95
N HIS A 25 -25.98 17.26 12.84
CA HIS A 25 -27.10 17.21 11.91
C HIS A 25 -27.76 15.84 11.98
N LYS A 26 -29.09 15.82 12.11
CA LYS A 26 -29.86 14.58 11.99
C LYS A 26 -30.19 14.33 10.53
N PHE A 27 -30.26 13.07 10.15
CA PHE A 27 -30.68 12.67 8.81
C PHE A 27 -31.57 11.42 8.87
N ASP A 28 -32.44 11.28 7.88
CA ASP A 28 -33.24 10.08 7.68
C ASP A 28 -32.65 9.25 6.54
N ARG A 29 -32.97 7.95 6.50
CA ARG A 29 -32.51 7.03 5.44
C ARG A 29 -32.87 7.52 4.03
N ALA A 30 -33.96 8.28 3.88
CA ALA A 30 -34.40 8.84 2.61
C ALA A 30 -33.42 9.87 2.01
N ASP A 31 -32.62 10.54 2.85
CA ASP A 31 -31.65 11.55 2.46
C ASP A 31 -30.29 10.95 2.05
N TRP A 32 -30.12 9.64 2.26
CA TRP A 32 -28.90 8.91 1.92
C TRP A 32 -28.78 8.68 0.42
N ARG A 33 -27.60 8.96 -0.14
CA ARG A 33 -27.27 8.79 -1.57
C ARG A 33 -26.08 7.85 -1.79
N GLY A 34 -25.74 7.02 -0.81
CA GLY A 34 -24.64 6.05 -0.89
C GLY A 34 -24.99 4.69 -1.54
N GLY A 35 -26.13 4.59 -2.22
CA GLY A 35 -26.57 3.35 -2.88
C GLY A 35 -26.87 2.22 -1.89
N ASP A 36 -26.46 0.99 -2.25
CA ASP A 36 -26.69 -0.22 -1.45
C ASP A 36 -25.89 -0.27 -0.14
N LYS A 37 -24.96 0.66 0.07
CA LYS A 37 -24.13 0.71 1.27
C LYS A 37 -24.86 1.45 2.38
N ALA A 38 -25.13 0.78 3.50
CA ALA A 38 -25.75 1.40 4.66
C ALA A 38 -24.86 2.51 5.27
N PRO A 39 -25.46 3.57 5.86
CA PRO A 39 -24.73 4.59 6.59
C PRO A 39 -24.02 3.97 7.81
N ALA A 40 -22.69 4.04 7.87
CA ALA A 40 -21.89 3.43 8.93
C ALA A 40 -21.22 4.50 9.82
N PRO A 41 -21.12 4.29 11.15
CA PRO A 41 -20.36 5.17 12.04
C PRO A 41 -18.91 5.39 11.56
N GLY A 42 -18.42 6.62 11.66
CA GLY A 42 -17.08 7.03 11.24
C GLY A 42 -16.91 7.31 9.75
N LEU A 43 -17.93 7.04 8.92
CA LEU A 43 -17.88 7.31 7.49
C LEU A 43 -17.88 8.82 7.21
N VAL A 44 -16.94 9.28 6.40
CA VAL A 44 -16.87 10.67 5.95
C VAL A 44 -17.89 10.86 4.83
N VAL A 45 -18.70 11.91 4.95
CA VAL A 45 -19.80 12.23 4.05
C VAL A 45 -19.75 13.71 3.66
N ASP A 46 -20.16 14.00 2.44
CA ASP A 46 -20.54 15.35 2.01
C ASP A 46 -22.06 15.41 1.98
N PHE A 47 -22.62 16.47 2.56
CA PHE A 47 -24.06 16.62 2.72
C PHE A 47 -24.44 18.09 2.63
N GLU A 48 -25.69 18.35 2.29
CA GLU A 48 -26.27 19.68 2.33
C GLU A 48 -26.99 19.90 3.66
N SER A 49 -26.72 21.03 4.33
CA SER A 49 -27.40 21.35 5.59
C SER A 49 -28.65 22.19 5.29
N GLU A 50 -29.82 21.69 5.65
CA GLU A 50 -31.08 22.40 5.51
C GLU A 50 -31.89 22.30 6.80
N ASN A 51 -32.26 23.45 7.39
CA ASN A 51 -33.05 23.54 8.63
C ASN A 51 -32.51 22.70 9.83
N GLY A 52 -31.19 22.52 9.92
CA GLY A 52 -30.55 21.71 10.97
C GLY A 52 -30.57 20.19 10.71
N GLY A 53 -31.12 19.75 9.59
CA GLY A 53 -31.00 18.39 9.06
C GLY A 53 -29.92 18.29 7.98
N ALA A 54 -29.43 17.09 7.73
CA ALA A 54 -28.54 16.79 6.61
C ALA A 54 -29.34 16.12 5.48
N ARG A 55 -29.27 16.70 4.28
CA ARG A 55 -29.89 16.22 3.05
C ARG A 55 -28.82 15.85 2.01
N GLU A 56 -29.23 15.07 1.02
CA GLU A 56 -28.40 14.69 -0.14
C GLU A 56 -26.99 14.22 0.29
N ILE A 57 -26.97 13.16 1.11
CA ILE A 57 -25.76 12.71 1.81
C ILE A 57 -24.99 11.74 0.91
N TYR A 58 -23.82 12.17 0.47
CA TYR A 58 -22.91 11.38 -0.36
C TYR A 58 -21.72 10.86 0.45
N PRO A 59 -21.43 9.55 0.43
CA PRO A 59 -20.22 9.01 1.04
C PRO A 59 -18.98 9.47 0.26
N VAL A 60 -18.18 10.35 0.86
CA VAL A 60 -16.88 10.76 0.31
C VAL A 60 -15.81 9.78 0.77
N GLY A 61 -15.72 8.65 0.08
CA GLY A 61 -14.47 7.91 -0.08
C GLY A 61 -13.70 7.56 1.21
N GLY A 62 -14.38 7.15 2.27
CA GLY A 62 -13.77 6.40 3.39
C GLY A 62 -13.64 4.90 3.10
N SER A 63 -13.60 4.51 1.82
CA SER A 63 -13.70 3.11 1.37
C SER A 63 -12.58 2.24 1.91
N ALA A 64 -11.38 2.79 2.14
CA ALA A 64 -10.26 2.05 2.72
C ALA A 64 -10.52 1.64 4.19
N MET A 65 -11.00 2.56 5.04
CA MET A 65 -11.23 2.28 6.47
C MET A 65 -12.50 1.43 6.71
N ALA A 66 -13.53 1.62 5.89
CA ALA A 66 -14.73 0.78 5.93
C ALA A 66 -14.44 -0.65 5.44
N ALA A 67 -13.57 -0.82 4.43
CA ALA A 67 -13.11 -2.13 3.99
C ALA A 67 -12.28 -2.83 5.08
N LEU A 68 -11.44 -2.10 5.83
CA LEU A 68 -10.72 -2.67 6.98
C LEU A 68 -11.69 -3.16 8.09
N GLY A 69 -12.80 -2.46 8.32
CA GLY A 69 -13.81 -2.87 9.31
C GLY A 69 -14.54 -4.17 8.94
N THR A 70 -14.90 -4.34 7.67
CA THR A 70 -15.53 -5.57 7.18
C THR A 70 -14.55 -6.74 7.13
N ILE A 71 -13.27 -6.49 6.81
CA ILE A 71 -12.19 -7.49 6.85
C ILE A 71 -12.02 -8.05 8.27
N GLY A 72 -12.16 -7.23 9.32
CA GLY A 72 -12.05 -7.67 10.71
C GLY A 72 -13.14 -8.66 11.14
N ALA A 73 -14.38 -8.47 10.68
CA ALA A 73 -15.49 -9.38 10.96
C ALA A 73 -15.37 -10.71 10.20
N ASP A 74 -14.89 -10.66 8.95
CA ASP A 74 -14.66 -11.83 8.10
C ASP A 74 -13.44 -12.65 8.56
N LEU A 75 -12.40 -11.98 9.07
CA LEU A 75 -11.23 -12.67 9.66
C LEU A 75 -11.60 -13.49 10.88
N GLY A 76 -12.56 -13.04 11.70
CA GLY A 76 -13.05 -13.80 12.86
C GLY A 76 -13.64 -15.15 12.45
N ALA A 77 -14.52 -15.14 11.44
CA ALA A 77 -15.11 -16.35 10.88
C ALA A 77 -14.07 -17.26 10.21
N LEU A 78 -13.06 -16.69 9.54
CA LEU A 78 -11.96 -17.45 8.98
C LEU A 78 -11.11 -18.08 10.08
N THR A 79 -10.77 -17.38 11.16
CA THR A 79 -9.96 -17.94 12.27
C THR A 79 -10.64 -19.08 13.02
N GLU A 80 -11.97 -19.14 13.00
CA GLU A 80 -12.75 -20.25 13.56
C GLU A 80 -12.87 -21.45 12.61
N SER A 81 -12.51 -21.30 11.33
CA SER A 81 -12.50 -22.39 10.34
C SER A 81 -11.24 -23.26 10.45
N GLU A 82 -11.34 -24.54 10.08
CA GLU A 82 -10.19 -25.46 10.06
C GLU A 82 -9.06 -24.96 9.13
N GLN A 83 -9.42 -24.27 8.04
CA GLN A 83 -8.47 -23.62 7.15
C GLN A 83 -7.80 -22.40 7.79
N GLY A 84 -8.53 -21.56 8.54
CA GLY A 84 -7.94 -20.41 9.22
C GLY A 84 -7.09 -20.78 10.41
N ALA A 85 -7.39 -21.88 11.10
CA ALA A 85 -6.49 -22.45 12.11
C ALA A 85 -5.15 -22.89 11.50
N ARG A 86 -5.14 -23.47 10.29
CA ARG A 86 -3.91 -23.80 9.55
C ARG A 86 -3.15 -22.55 9.08
N ILE A 87 -3.85 -21.52 8.62
CA ILE A 87 -3.25 -20.24 8.22
C ILE A 87 -2.65 -19.52 9.44
N ALA A 88 -3.36 -19.52 10.57
CA ALA A 88 -2.89 -18.97 11.84
C ALA A 88 -1.68 -19.76 12.38
N ALA A 89 -1.69 -21.09 12.23
CA ALA A 89 -0.55 -21.93 12.57
C ALA A 89 0.69 -21.61 11.71
N LEU A 90 0.53 -21.32 10.41
CA LEU A 90 1.65 -20.91 9.57
C LEU A 90 2.21 -19.53 9.96
N MET A 91 1.35 -18.59 10.34
CA MET A 91 1.76 -17.25 10.81
C MET A 91 2.46 -17.27 12.18
N THR A 92 2.11 -18.22 13.03
CA THR A 92 2.69 -18.37 14.38
C THR A 92 3.90 -19.30 14.41
N ARG A 93 3.97 -20.29 13.52
CA ARG A 93 5.10 -21.22 13.42
C ARG A 93 6.31 -20.63 12.70
N SER A 94 6.10 -19.72 11.73
CA SER A 94 7.19 -19.11 10.97
C SER A 94 6.98 -17.63 10.67
N LEU A 95 8.06 -16.85 10.76
CA LEU A 95 8.11 -15.45 10.30
C LEU A 95 8.10 -15.32 8.76
N ALA A 96 8.28 -16.40 8.00
CA ALA A 96 8.32 -16.35 6.53
C ALA A 96 7.06 -15.74 5.93
N VAL A 97 5.91 -16.28 6.31
CA VAL A 97 4.60 -15.90 5.76
C VAL A 97 4.22 -14.45 6.10
N PRO A 98 4.30 -13.97 7.36
CA PRO A 98 3.95 -12.60 7.67
C PRO A 98 4.89 -11.59 7.00
N LEU A 99 6.19 -11.89 6.93
CA LEU A 99 7.14 -11.02 6.24
C LEU A 99 6.97 -11.04 4.72
N ALA A 100 6.65 -12.19 4.13
CA ALA A 100 6.34 -12.29 2.69
C ALA A 100 5.09 -11.47 2.33
N LEU A 101 4.04 -11.53 3.16
CA LEU A 101 2.83 -10.72 2.99
C LEU A 101 3.14 -9.23 3.15
N LEU A 102 4.00 -8.86 4.10
CA LEU A 102 4.46 -7.49 4.24
C LEU A 102 5.23 -7.02 3.00
N VAL A 103 6.11 -7.85 2.43
CA VAL A 103 6.81 -7.55 1.16
C VAL A 103 5.82 -7.36 0.02
N LEU A 104 4.82 -8.23 -0.12
CA LEU A 104 3.78 -8.08 -1.13
C LEU A 104 3.02 -6.78 -0.95
N LEU A 105 2.55 -6.49 0.27
CA LEU A 105 1.87 -5.24 0.61
C LEU A 105 2.75 -4.02 0.29
N ALA A 106 4.03 -4.06 0.64
CA ALA A 106 4.99 -3.01 0.37
C ALA A 106 5.23 -2.78 -1.14
N CYS A 107 5.09 -3.82 -1.96
CA CYS A 107 5.14 -3.70 -3.42
C CYS A 107 3.92 -2.97 -4.01
N PHE A 108 2.76 -3.04 -3.35
CA PHE A 108 1.54 -2.33 -3.77
C PHE A 108 1.42 -0.92 -3.16
N LEU A 109 2.20 -0.63 -2.11
CA LEU A 109 2.28 0.70 -1.51
C LEU A 109 3.07 1.69 -2.40
N SER A 110 2.87 2.99 -2.16
CA SER A 110 3.58 4.05 -2.88
C SER A 110 5.09 3.89 -2.72
N ALA A 111 5.79 3.72 -3.85
CA ALA A 111 7.24 3.61 -3.90
C ALA A 111 7.88 5.00 -4.04
N LEU A 112 7.26 5.87 -4.83
CA LEU A 112 7.58 7.29 -4.94
C LEU A 112 6.32 8.10 -4.65
N THR A 113 6.44 9.06 -3.74
CA THR A 113 5.38 10.05 -3.51
C THR A 113 5.86 11.39 -4.04
N SER A 114 5.00 12.04 -4.82
CA SER A 114 5.17 13.44 -5.21
C SER A 114 3.88 14.21 -4.88
N PRO A 115 3.90 15.55 -4.79
CA PRO A 115 2.72 16.35 -4.47
C PRO A 115 1.62 16.26 -5.54
N VAL A 116 1.93 15.75 -6.73
CA VAL A 116 1.03 15.72 -7.89
C VAL A 116 0.69 14.28 -8.31
N GLN A 117 1.58 13.30 -8.09
CA GLN A 117 1.36 11.87 -8.43
C GLN A 117 2.09 10.92 -7.47
N SER A 118 1.37 9.89 -7.00
CA SER A 118 1.95 8.77 -6.25
C SER A 118 2.14 7.58 -7.19
N ALA A 119 3.38 7.16 -7.41
CA ALA A 119 3.67 5.99 -8.23
C ALA A 119 3.91 4.78 -7.33
N THR A 120 3.08 3.74 -7.50
CA THR A 120 3.31 2.43 -6.91
C THR A 120 4.44 1.72 -7.66
N LEU A 121 4.99 0.66 -7.06
CA LEU A 121 6.11 -0.10 -7.62
C LEU A 121 5.77 -0.71 -9.00
N ILE A 122 4.48 -0.93 -9.27
CA ILE A 122 3.94 -1.38 -10.57
C ILE A 122 3.76 -0.19 -11.53
N GLY A 123 3.21 0.93 -11.04
CA GLY A 123 3.00 2.16 -11.82
C GLY A 123 4.28 2.87 -12.28
N LEU A 124 5.44 2.54 -11.68
CA LEU A 124 6.76 3.02 -12.11
C LEU A 124 7.08 2.69 -13.57
N GLY A 125 6.45 1.67 -14.18
CA GLY A 125 6.72 1.28 -15.57
C GLY A 125 6.29 2.36 -16.56
N ASN A 126 5.07 2.89 -16.37
CA ASN A 126 4.51 3.91 -17.24
C ASN A 126 5.29 5.23 -17.14
N ALA A 127 5.70 5.61 -15.93
CA ALA A 127 6.53 6.79 -15.72
C ALA A 127 7.92 6.67 -16.39
N MET A 128 8.44 5.45 -16.51
CA MET A 128 9.71 5.16 -17.16
C MET A 128 9.60 5.10 -18.68
N ASP A 129 8.49 4.59 -19.22
CA ASP A 129 8.24 4.66 -20.67
C ASP A 129 8.15 6.11 -21.15
N ASP A 130 7.51 6.98 -20.37
CA ASP A 130 7.47 8.42 -20.65
C ASP A 130 8.86 9.06 -20.53
N LEU A 131 9.63 8.71 -19.50
CA LEU A 131 11.00 9.22 -19.32
C LEU A 131 11.95 8.70 -20.41
N GLY A 132 11.76 7.47 -20.90
CA GLY A 132 12.55 6.86 -21.97
C GLY A 132 12.29 7.51 -23.32
N ARG A 133 11.05 7.93 -23.58
CA ARG A 133 10.70 8.75 -24.76
C ARG A 133 11.38 10.12 -24.71
N VAL A 134 11.43 10.77 -23.55
CA VAL A 134 12.13 12.04 -23.36
C VAL A 134 13.64 11.87 -23.53
N ALA A 135 14.22 10.81 -22.97
CA ALA A 135 15.65 10.50 -23.10
C ALA A 135 16.04 10.17 -24.54
N ALA A 136 15.24 9.38 -25.26
CA ALA A 136 15.44 9.07 -26.68
C ALA A 136 15.37 10.32 -27.56
N ALA A 137 14.45 11.26 -27.26
CA ALA A 137 14.41 12.56 -27.93
C ALA A 137 15.68 13.39 -27.68
N GLN A 138 16.25 13.31 -26.48
CA GLN A 138 17.49 14.00 -26.11
C GLN A 138 18.74 13.39 -26.76
N GLU A 139 18.75 12.07 -26.97
CA GLU A 139 19.81 11.36 -27.70
C GLU A 139 19.79 11.70 -29.20
N MET A 140 18.59 11.85 -29.79
CA MET A 140 18.45 12.35 -31.17
C MET A 140 18.94 13.79 -31.37
N LEU A 141 19.01 14.57 -30.28
CA LEU A 141 19.54 15.95 -30.28
C LEU A 141 21.04 16.02 -29.92
N GLY A 142 21.74 14.89 -29.89
CA GLY A 142 23.19 14.83 -29.63
C GLY A 142 23.58 14.61 -28.17
N GLY A 143 22.62 14.29 -27.28
CA GLY A 143 22.90 13.83 -25.93
C GLY A 143 23.53 12.44 -25.92
N GLY A 144 24.55 12.20 -25.10
CA GLY A 144 25.23 10.90 -25.02
C GLY A 144 24.31 9.74 -24.63
N LYS A 145 24.67 8.51 -25.06
CA LYS A 145 23.94 7.25 -24.80
C LYS A 145 23.43 7.20 -23.36
N SER A 146 22.13 7.32 -23.20
CA SER A 146 21.51 7.26 -21.88
C SER A 146 21.55 5.81 -21.39
N GLY A 147 21.92 5.58 -20.12
CA GLY A 147 21.95 4.25 -19.48
C GLY A 147 20.56 3.62 -19.30
N PHE A 148 19.59 4.01 -20.12
CA PHE A 148 18.18 3.66 -20.04
C PHE A 148 17.94 2.17 -20.16
N ASP A 149 18.68 1.48 -21.03
CA ASP A 149 18.56 0.03 -21.21
C ASP A 149 19.01 -0.76 -19.95
N THR A 150 20.05 -0.25 -19.28
CA THR A 150 20.49 -0.78 -17.98
C THR A 150 19.42 -0.53 -16.91
N VAL A 151 18.83 0.67 -16.88
CA VAL A 151 17.78 1.01 -15.91
C VAL A 151 16.48 0.23 -16.18
N GLN A 152 16.12 -0.02 -17.43
CA GLN A 152 14.97 -0.82 -17.85
C GLN A 152 15.14 -2.30 -17.49
N THR A 153 16.33 -2.86 -17.74
CA THR A 153 16.67 -4.23 -17.34
C THR A 153 16.65 -4.38 -15.81
N LEU A 154 17.17 -3.38 -15.10
CA LEU A 154 17.11 -3.32 -13.65
C LEU A 154 15.66 -3.17 -13.14
N LEU A 155 14.78 -2.48 -13.86
CA LEU A 155 13.36 -2.38 -13.50
C LEU A 155 12.60 -3.70 -13.60
N ILE A 156 12.99 -4.62 -14.49
CA ILE A 156 12.42 -5.98 -14.49
C ILE A 156 12.73 -6.68 -13.17
N LEU A 157 13.90 -6.40 -12.58
CA LEU A 157 14.34 -6.95 -11.29
C LEU A 157 13.43 -6.54 -10.13
N ARG A 158 12.63 -5.47 -10.27
CA ARG A 158 11.61 -5.06 -9.27
C ARG A 158 10.53 -6.12 -9.09
N PHE A 159 10.23 -6.92 -10.12
CA PHE A 159 9.26 -8.02 -10.05
C PHE A 159 9.83 -9.27 -9.38
N ALA A 160 11.14 -9.33 -9.14
CA ALA A 160 11.73 -10.43 -8.37
C ALA A 160 11.21 -10.45 -6.93
N ALA A 161 10.97 -9.29 -6.30
CA ALA A 161 10.47 -9.20 -4.93
C ALA A 161 9.06 -9.84 -4.75
N PRO A 162 8.02 -9.50 -5.54
CA PRO A 162 6.72 -10.16 -5.42
C PRO A 162 6.73 -11.63 -5.82
N LEU A 163 7.52 -12.02 -6.85
CA LEU A 163 7.63 -13.42 -7.27
C LEU A 163 8.29 -14.29 -6.20
N THR A 164 9.38 -13.82 -5.61
CA THR A 164 10.08 -14.53 -4.52
C THR A 164 9.25 -14.54 -3.23
N ALA A 165 8.44 -13.52 -2.98
CA ALA A 165 7.49 -13.53 -1.86
C ALA A 165 6.40 -14.60 -2.03
N LEU A 166 5.80 -14.74 -3.23
CA LEU A 166 4.86 -15.81 -3.54
C LEU A 166 5.53 -17.19 -3.42
N TRP A 167 6.77 -17.32 -3.88
CA TRP A 167 7.54 -18.55 -3.74
C TRP A 167 7.82 -18.90 -2.28
N LEU A 168 8.12 -17.91 -1.43
CA LEU A 168 8.32 -18.09 0.01
C LEU A 168 7.03 -18.56 0.71
N ILE A 169 5.88 -18.00 0.34
CA ILE A 169 4.57 -18.46 0.85
C ILE A 169 4.33 -19.91 0.46
N TRP A 170 4.58 -20.28 -0.80
CA TRP A 170 4.45 -21.65 -1.26
C TRP A 170 5.43 -22.61 -0.59
N ALA A 171 6.68 -22.19 -0.36
CA ALA A 171 7.69 -22.97 0.33
C ALA A 171 7.31 -23.23 1.80
N ALA A 172 6.74 -22.22 2.48
CA ALA A 172 6.22 -22.35 3.83
C ALA A 172 5.03 -23.32 3.89
N TRP A 173 4.13 -23.29 2.90
CA TRP A 173 3.04 -24.25 2.77
C TRP A 173 3.52 -25.68 2.50
N SER A 174 4.61 -25.83 1.75
CA SER A 174 5.17 -27.14 1.39
C SER A 174 5.97 -27.80 2.52
N GLY A 175 6.15 -27.13 3.67
CA GLY A 175 6.89 -27.65 4.83
C GLY A 175 8.40 -27.86 4.58
N LYS A 176 8.95 -27.26 3.51
CA LYS A 176 10.38 -27.34 3.17
C LYS A 176 11.19 -26.34 3.98
N SER A 177 12.53 -26.48 3.97
CA SER A 177 13.44 -25.51 4.61
C SER A 177 13.19 -24.09 4.09
N GLU A 178 12.66 -23.22 4.95
CA GLU A 178 12.31 -21.83 4.61
C GLU A 178 13.51 -20.87 4.63
N ARG A 179 14.70 -21.31 5.05
CA ARG A 179 15.88 -20.45 5.21
C ARG A 179 16.36 -19.84 3.89
N LEU A 180 16.47 -20.67 2.84
CA LEU A 180 16.86 -20.21 1.50
C LEU A 180 15.84 -19.24 0.88
N PRO A 181 14.53 -19.54 0.85
CA PRO A 181 13.57 -18.61 0.28
C PRO A 181 13.47 -17.32 1.12
N MET A 182 13.64 -17.35 2.44
CA MET A 182 13.72 -16.12 3.25
C MET A 182 14.89 -15.23 2.82
N LEU A 183 16.09 -15.79 2.65
CA LEU A 183 17.27 -15.04 2.20
C LEU A 183 17.08 -14.44 0.81
N VAL A 184 16.55 -15.23 -0.13
CA VAL A 184 16.33 -14.79 -1.51
C VAL A 184 15.28 -13.69 -1.58
N THR A 185 14.16 -13.83 -0.88
CA THR A 185 13.11 -12.78 -0.82
C THR A 185 13.60 -11.54 -0.09
N GLY A 186 14.42 -11.70 0.94
CA GLY A 186 15.06 -10.60 1.65
C GLY A 186 16.03 -9.82 0.77
N ALA A 187 16.89 -10.51 0.02
CA ALA A 187 17.79 -9.87 -0.94
C ALA A 187 17.02 -9.18 -2.08
N ALA A 188 16.00 -9.84 -2.63
CA ALA A 188 15.18 -9.30 -3.72
C ALA A 188 14.43 -8.03 -3.30
N SER A 189 13.90 -7.97 -2.06
CA SER A 189 13.22 -6.78 -1.53
C SER A 189 14.17 -5.61 -1.27
N ILE A 190 15.39 -5.86 -0.77
CA ILE A 190 16.41 -4.82 -0.63
C ILE A 190 16.82 -4.28 -2.00
N VAL A 191 17.06 -5.16 -2.98
CA VAL A 191 17.39 -4.75 -4.35
C VAL A 191 16.26 -3.92 -4.96
N ALA A 192 15.00 -4.32 -4.78
CA ALA A 192 13.85 -3.55 -5.23
C ALA A 192 13.75 -2.17 -4.55
N ALA A 193 14.10 -2.06 -3.26
CA ALA A 193 14.11 -0.78 -2.56
C ALA A 193 15.24 0.15 -3.04
N LEU A 194 16.46 -0.39 -3.19
CA LEU A 194 17.61 0.35 -3.72
C LEU A 194 17.36 0.83 -5.15
N MET A 195 16.65 0.03 -5.95
CA MET A 195 16.19 0.41 -7.29
C MET A 195 15.40 1.72 -7.28
N VAL A 196 14.46 1.86 -6.34
CA VAL A 196 13.60 3.04 -6.23
C VAL A 196 14.41 4.27 -5.82
N VAL A 197 15.39 4.09 -4.92
CA VAL A 197 16.34 5.15 -4.54
C VAL A 197 17.15 5.59 -5.76
N MET A 198 17.63 4.63 -6.56
CA MET A 198 18.41 4.93 -7.74
C MET A 198 17.59 5.66 -8.80
N LEU A 199 16.33 5.24 -9.02
CA LEU A 199 15.42 5.92 -9.94
C LEU A 199 15.14 7.37 -9.51
N ARG A 200 14.92 7.62 -8.22
CA ARG A 200 14.80 9.00 -7.69
C ARG A 200 16.03 9.83 -8.04
N SER A 201 17.23 9.28 -7.82
CA SER A 201 18.48 9.98 -8.14
C SER A 201 18.64 10.25 -9.64
N ALA A 202 18.23 9.31 -10.49
CA ALA A 202 18.26 9.47 -11.95
C ALA A 202 17.29 10.57 -12.40
N ILE A 203 16.06 10.61 -11.88
CA ILE A 203 15.07 11.66 -12.18
C ILE A 203 15.62 13.04 -11.78
N LEU A 204 16.18 13.17 -10.57
CA LEU A 204 16.74 14.44 -10.10
C LEU A 204 17.96 14.90 -10.92
N SER A 205 18.73 13.96 -11.49
CA SER A 205 19.89 14.28 -12.33
C SER A 205 19.51 14.84 -13.72
N MET A 206 18.34 14.49 -14.25
CA MET A 206 17.82 15.03 -15.52
C MET A 206 17.25 16.44 -15.40
N VAL A 207 17.02 16.90 -14.17
CA VAL A 207 16.44 18.20 -13.87
C VAL A 207 17.57 19.22 -13.61
N PRO A 208 17.49 20.44 -14.19
CA PRO A 208 18.43 21.52 -13.90
C PRO A 208 18.53 21.85 -12.41
N ASP A 209 19.72 22.25 -11.93
CA ASP A 209 20.01 22.40 -10.50
C ASP A 209 19.01 23.33 -9.75
N PHE A 210 18.56 24.41 -10.38
CA PHE A 210 17.59 25.34 -9.79
C PHE A 210 16.18 24.75 -9.56
N VAL A 211 15.79 23.74 -10.34
CA VAL A 211 14.52 23.01 -10.17
C VAL A 211 14.72 21.79 -9.27
N ARG A 212 15.94 21.23 -9.23
CA ARG A 212 16.29 20.06 -8.43
C ARG A 212 16.02 20.28 -6.95
N ASP A 213 16.40 21.43 -6.38
CA ASP A 213 16.19 21.70 -4.95
C ASP A 213 14.70 21.80 -4.59
N ARG A 214 13.91 22.50 -5.42
CA ARG A 214 12.44 22.56 -5.29
C ARG A 214 11.76 21.19 -5.45
N MET A 215 12.27 20.33 -6.34
CA MET A 215 11.74 18.98 -6.53
C MET A 215 12.21 17.99 -5.47
N ALA A 216 13.43 18.14 -4.94
CA ALA A 216 14.00 17.26 -3.93
C ALA A 216 13.19 17.30 -2.63
N ASP A 217 12.66 18.48 -2.27
CA ASP A 217 11.76 18.68 -1.13
C ASP A 217 10.36 18.07 -1.34
N GLY A 218 9.91 17.94 -2.60
CA GLY A 218 8.60 17.36 -2.95
C GLY A 218 8.61 15.85 -3.20
N ILE A 219 9.74 15.30 -3.67
CA ILE A 219 9.88 13.88 -4.04
C ILE A 219 10.57 13.14 -2.90
N SER A 220 9.77 12.54 -2.02
CA SER A 220 10.26 11.68 -0.95
C SER A 220 10.12 10.20 -1.29
N LEU A 221 10.97 9.37 -0.68
CA LEU A 221 10.82 7.92 -0.74
C LEU A 221 9.50 7.56 -0.07
N GLY A 222 8.64 6.86 -0.80
CA GLY A 222 7.36 6.42 -0.27
C GLY A 222 7.56 5.41 0.87
N ILE A 223 6.53 5.27 1.71
CA ILE A 223 6.54 4.34 2.85
C ILE A 223 6.80 2.89 2.40
N GLY A 224 6.41 2.54 1.15
CA GLY A 224 6.66 1.22 0.57
C GLY A 224 8.14 0.88 0.45
N THR A 225 8.99 1.84 0.10
CA THR A 225 10.45 1.62 -0.04
C THR A 225 11.10 1.34 1.32
N TRP A 226 10.69 2.07 2.36
CA TRP A 226 11.16 1.82 3.72
C TRP A 226 10.69 0.48 4.26
N LEU A 227 9.43 0.11 4.00
CA LEU A 227 8.90 -1.19 4.38
C LEU A 227 9.62 -2.34 3.68
N LEU A 228 9.99 -2.20 2.40
CA LEU A 228 10.80 -3.19 1.69
C LEU A 228 12.20 -3.36 2.30
N LEU A 229 12.86 -2.26 2.69
CA LEU A 229 14.16 -2.35 3.36
C LEU A 229 14.06 -3.06 4.71
N LEU A 230 13.08 -2.66 5.54
CA LEU A 230 12.89 -3.25 6.86
C LEU A 230 12.47 -4.71 6.77
N ALA A 231 11.51 -5.04 5.91
CA ALA A 231 11.06 -6.41 5.70
C ALA A 231 12.15 -7.29 5.08
N GLY A 232 12.94 -6.74 4.15
CA GLY A 232 14.06 -7.43 3.55
C GLY A 232 15.16 -7.75 4.56
N ALA A 233 15.54 -6.77 5.37
CA ALA A 233 16.51 -6.97 6.46
C ALA A 233 15.98 -7.98 7.50
N ALA A 234 14.70 -7.91 7.85
CA ALA A 234 14.06 -8.85 8.77
C ALA A 234 14.02 -10.28 8.21
N LEU A 235 13.74 -10.45 6.90
CA LEU A 235 13.78 -11.75 6.22
C LEU A 235 15.18 -12.36 6.21
N ILE A 236 16.21 -11.53 5.95
CA ILE A 236 17.60 -12.00 5.99
C ILE A 236 17.98 -12.42 7.41
N ALA A 237 17.65 -11.60 8.41
CA ALA A 237 17.95 -11.91 9.81
C ALA A 237 17.19 -13.15 10.32
N ALA A 238 15.94 -13.36 9.87
CA ALA A 238 15.16 -14.56 10.15
C ALA A 238 15.73 -15.80 9.44
N GLY A 239 16.13 -15.68 8.17
CA GLY A 239 16.76 -16.76 7.39
C GLY A 239 18.10 -17.22 7.95
N LEU A 240 18.86 -16.30 8.55
CA LEU A 240 20.11 -16.58 9.28
C LEU A 240 19.88 -17.12 10.71
N GLY A 241 18.63 -17.21 11.18
CA GLY A 241 18.28 -17.69 12.52
C GLY A 241 18.54 -16.70 13.66
N LYS A 242 18.79 -15.42 13.34
CA LYS A 242 19.05 -14.36 14.33
C LYS A 242 17.75 -13.75 14.88
N LEU A 243 16.64 -13.87 14.15
CA LEU A 243 15.29 -13.57 14.63
C LEU A 243 14.47 -14.87 14.73
N ARG A 244 13.88 -15.12 15.92
CA ARG A 244 12.92 -16.21 16.16
C ARG A 244 11.53 -15.61 16.41
N ASN A 245 10.48 -16.34 16.03
CA ASN A 245 9.12 -15.84 16.14
C ASN A 245 8.74 -15.69 17.62
N PRO A 246 8.42 -14.47 18.12
CA PRO A 246 8.00 -14.29 19.50
C PRO A 246 6.63 -14.94 19.81
N LEU A 247 5.88 -15.35 18.77
CA LEU A 247 4.58 -16.00 18.89
C LEU A 247 4.64 -17.53 18.75
N ALA A 248 5.82 -18.10 18.50
CA ALA A 248 5.99 -19.54 18.56
C ALA A 248 5.90 -19.98 20.03
N LYS A 249 4.84 -20.70 20.39
CA LYS A 249 4.83 -21.44 21.66
C LYS A 249 5.80 -22.60 21.54
N ASP A 250 6.75 -22.66 22.47
CA ASP A 250 7.56 -23.85 22.73
C ASP A 250 6.68 -25.05 23.12
#